data_AF-A0A9Q0U8X4-F1
#
_entry.id   AF-A0A9Q0U8X4-F1
#
_cell.length_a   1.000
_cell.length_b   1.000
_cell.length_c   1.000
_cell.angle_alpha   90.00
_cell.angle_beta   90.00
_cell.angle_gamma   90.00
#
_symmetry.space_group_name_H-M   'P 1'
#
loop_
_entity.id
_entity.type
_entity.pdbx_description
1 polymer ?
#
loop_
_entity_poly.entity_id
_entity_poly.type
_entity_poly.pdbx_seq_one_letter_code
_entity_poly.pdbx_strand_id
1 'polypeptide(L)'
;MVGAKSRNISYLKGKVPSWIEIPTSVALPFGVFEKVLNEDLNREVANKLQLLNKNLAEEFSALRQIRRTVLQLAAPPQLVQELKTKMQSSGMPWPGDEGVRRWEQAWMAIKKVWASKWNERAYFSTRKVKLDHDYLCMAVLVQEVINADYAFVIHTTNPSSRDSSEIYAEVVKGLGETLVGAYPGRALSFICKKNDLNTPQVLGYPSKPFGLFIKRSIIFRSDSNGEDLEGYAGAGLYDSVPMDEEEKVVLDYSTDPLITDDNFRRTILSSIARAGSVIEELYGSPQDIEGVIRDGKVYVVQTRPQM
;
A
#
# COMPACT_ATOMS: atom_id res chain seq x y z
N MET A 1 -11.65 -14.44 -0.74
CA MET A 1 -12.14 -13.53 -1.81
C MET A 1 -11.12 -12.44 -2.14
N VAL A 2 -10.39 -11.91 -1.17
CA VAL A 2 -9.33 -10.89 -1.35
C VAL A 2 -8.06 -11.35 -0.62
N GLY A 3 -6.94 -10.64 -0.80
CA GLY A 3 -5.66 -10.95 -0.16
C GLY A 3 -5.57 -10.45 1.28
N ALA A 4 -4.39 -10.52 1.88
CA ALA A 4 -4.21 -10.19 3.29
C ALA A 4 -4.27 -8.70 3.57
N LYS A 5 -3.81 -7.82 2.67
CA LYS A 5 -3.86 -6.37 2.90
C LYS A 5 -5.30 -5.90 3.11
N SER A 6 -6.21 -6.31 2.22
CA SER A 6 -7.63 -5.97 2.35
C SER A 6 -8.24 -6.56 3.63
N ARG A 7 -7.90 -7.81 3.97
CA ARG A 7 -8.41 -8.48 5.18
C ARG A 7 -7.93 -7.78 6.45
N ASN A 8 -6.65 -7.41 6.52
CA ASN A 8 -6.06 -6.79 7.68
C ASN A 8 -6.66 -5.40 7.93
N ILE A 9 -6.79 -4.59 6.88
CA ILE A 9 -7.47 -3.29 6.99
C ILE A 9 -8.94 -3.43 7.36
N SER A 10 -9.64 -4.41 6.80
CA SER A 10 -11.02 -4.68 7.16
C SER A 10 -11.18 -5.14 8.62
N TYR A 11 -10.19 -5.85 9.17
CA TYR A 11 -10.22 -6.34 10.55
C TYR A 11 -10.11 -5.20 11.57
N LEU A 12 -9.33 -4.15 11.27
CA LEU A 12 -9.18 -2.97 12.13
C LEU A 12 -10.45 -2.13 12.23
N LYS A 13 -11.28 -2.09 11.18
CA LYS A 13 -12.50 -1.25 11.13
C LYS A 13 -13.46 -1.61 12.27
N GLY A 14 -13.76 -0.63 13.11
CA GLY A 14 -14.65 -0.78 14.27
C GLY A 14 -14.02 -1.47 15.49
N LYS A 15 -12.72 -1.81 15.43
CA LYS A 15 -11.99 -2.43 16.55
C LYS A 15 -10.92 -1.53 17.16
N VAL A 16 -10.40 -0.58 16.39
CA VAL A 16 -9.46 0.43 16.91
C VAL A 16 -10.21 1.57 17.61
N PRO A 17 -9.60 2.24 18.60
CA PRO A 17 -10.15 3.46 19.21
C PRO A 17 -10.40 4.56 18.18
N SER A 18 -11.36 5.45 18.47
CA SER A 18 -11.82 6.50 17.53
C SER A 18 -10.76 7.53 17.11
N TRP A 19 -9.62 7.59 17.80
CA TRP A 19 -8.50 8.47 17.43
C TRP A 19 -7.55 7.85 16.40
N ILE A 20 -7.67 6.54 16.14
CA ILE A 20 -7.01 5.83 15.05
C ILE A 20 -8.02 5.69 13.92
N GLU A 21 -7.78 6.40 12.83
CA GLU A 21 -8.65 6.36 11.65
C GLU A 21 -8.14 5.31 10.64
N ILE A 22 -9.08 4.70 9.92
CA ILE A 22 -8.77 3.75 8.84
C ILE A 22 -9.32 4.36 7.54
N PRO A 23 -8.49 4.63 6.52
CA PRO A 23 -8.97 5.20 5.27
C PRO A 23 -10.07 4.33 4.64
N THR A 24 -11.04 5.00 4.01
CA THR A 24 -12.11 4.29 3.29
C THR A 24 -11.49 3.41 2.22
N SER A 25 -12.03 2.20 2.07
CA SER A 25 -11.51 1.24 1.12
C SER A 25 -12.56 0.25 0.65
N VAL A 26 -12.43 -0.16 -0.61
CA VAL A 26 -13.16 -1.26 -1.24
C VAL A 26 -12.17 -2.16 -1.98
N ALA A 27 -12.57 -3.36 -2.38
CA ALA A 27 -11.67 -4.27 -3.08
C ALA A 27 -12.34 -4.91 -4.29
N LEU A 28 -11.58 -5.05 -5.38
CA LEU A 28 -11.91 -5.95 -6.47
C LEU A 28 -11.36 -7.34 -6.08
N PRO A 29 -12.22 -8.36 -5.91
CA PRO A 29 -11.79 -9.69 -5.46
C PRO A 29 -10.95 -10.44 -6.49
N PHE A 30 -10.34 -11.54 -6.05
CA PHE A 30 -9.71 -12.52 -6.94
C PHE A 30 -10.70 -13.01 -8.01
N GLY A 31 -10.20 -13.30 -9.21
CA GLY A 31 -11.02 -13.75 -10.34
C GLY A 31 -11.58 -12.61 -11.20
N VAL A 32 -11.56 -11.35 -10.73
CA VAL A 32 -12.09 -10.23 -11.52
C VAL A 32 -11.23 -9.97 -12.76
N PHE A 33 -9.91 -10.02 -12.65
CA PHE A 33 -9.01 -9.89 -13.81
C PHE A 33 -9.32 -10.94 -14.87
N GLU A 34 -9.44 -12.20 -14.45
CA GLU A 34 -9.70 -13.34 -15.32
C GLU A 34 -11.08 -13.23 -15.97
N LYS A 35 -12.10 -12.83 -15.20
CA LYS A 35 -13.44 -12.56 -15.74
C LYS A 35 -13.41 -11.45 -16.79
N VAL A 36 -12.76 -10.33 -16.50
CA VAL A 36 -12.60 -9.21 -17.45
C VAL A 36 -11.90 -9.66 -18.72
N LEU A 37 -10.84 -10.46 -18.59
CA LEU A 37 -10.07 -10.96 -19.74
C LEU A 37 -10.92 -11.86 -20.65
N ASN A 38 -11.83 -12.64 -20.08
CA ASN A 38 -12.68 -13.59 -20.80
C ASN A 38 -13.94 -12.96 -21.43
N GLU A 39 -14.22 -11.68 -21.19
CA GLU A 39 -15.31 -10.96 -21.86
C GLU A 39 -15.02 -10.78 -23.36
N ASP A 40 -16.06 -10.85 -24.18
CA ASP A 40 -15.94 -10.75 -25.65
C ASP A 40 -15.25 -9.47 -26.11
N LEU A 41 -15.49 -8.36 -25.40
CA LEU A 41 -14.87 -7.06 -25.66
C LEU A 41 -13.34 -7.06 -25.49
N ASN A 42 -12.78 -8.06 -24.77
CA ASN A 42 -11.35 -8.22 -24.51
C ASN A 42 -10.74 -9.42 -25.25
N ARG A 43 -11.46 -10.07 -26.17
CA ARG A 43 -11.02 -11.29 -26.87
C ARG A 43 -9.66 -11.13 -27.56
N GLU A 44 -9.38 -9.99 -28.19
CA GLU A 44 -8.08 -9.73 -28.81
C GLU A 44 -6.94 -9.67 -27.78
N VAL A 45 -7.19 -9.06 -26.62
CA VAL A 45 -6.22 -8.97 -25.52
C VAL A 45 -5.95 -10.37 -24.97
N ALA A 46 -6.99 -11.17 -24.75
CA ALA A 46 -6.90 -12.55 -24.29
C ALA A 46 -6.05 -13.42 -25.24
N ASN A 47 -6.33 -13.37 -26.54
CA ASN A 47 -5.57 -14.12 -27.55
C ASN A 47 -4.09 -13.73 -27.57
N LYS A 48 -3.79 -12.42 -27.51
CA LYS A 48 -2.40 -11.92 -27.45
C LYS A 48 -1.69 -12.38 -26.18
N LEU A 49 -2.34 -12.30 -25.02
CA LEU A 49 -1.76 -12.77 -23.76
C LEU A 49 -1.50 -14.27 -23.78
N GLN A 50 -2.41 -15.08 -24.33
CA GLN A 50 -2.21 -16.53 -24.44
C GLN A 50 -0.97 -16.87 -25.29
N LEU A 51 -0.77 -16.17 -26.42
CA LEU A 51 0.41 -16.37 -27.26
C LEU A 51 1.70 -15.95 -26.53
N LEU A 52 1.69 -14.78 -25.90
CA LEU A 52 2.85 -14.26 -25.17
C LEU A 52 3.22 -15.14 -23.97
N ASN A 53 2.22 -15.67 -23.24
CA ASN A 53 2.45 -16.55 -22.10
C ASN A 53 3.07 -17.88 -22.52
N LYS A 54 2.72 -18.44 -23.68
CA LYS A 54 3.37 -19.65 -24.21
C LYS A 54 4.86 -19.42 -24.48
N ASN A 55 5.23 -18.22 -24.92
CA ASN A 55 6.62 -17.86 -25.25
C ASN A 55 7.46 -17.44 -24.02
N LEU A 56 6.85 -17.24 -22.84
CA LEU A 56 7.55 -16.84 -21.61
C LEU A 56 8.57 -17.85 -21.10
N ALA A 57 8.46 -19.12 -21.50
CA ALA A 57 9.41 -20.16 -21.13
C ALA A 57 10.77 -19.98 -21.84
N GLU A 58 10.78 -19.30 -22.99
CA GLU A 58 11.94 -19.18 -23.87
C GLU A 58 12.49 -17.75 -23.92
N GLU A 59 11.62 -16.72 -23.85
CA GLU A 59 12.02 -15.32 -23.94
C GLU A 59 11.41 -14.44 -22.82
N PHE A 60 12.24 -13.99 -21.88
CA PHE A 60 11.82 -13.05 -20.82
C PHE A 60 11.47 -11.65 -21.35
N SER A 61 11.85 -11.32 -22.59
CA SER A 61 11.45 -10.10 -23.30
C SER A 61 9.91 -9.99 -23.41
N ALA A 62 9.20 -11.12 -23.38
CA ALA A 62 7.75 -11.19 -23.44
C ALA A 62 7.06 -10.55 -22.22
N LEU A 63 7.71 -10.48 -21.05
CA LEU A 63 7.13 -9.87 -19.84
C LEU A 63 6.71 -8.41 -20.08
N ARG A 64 7.56 -7.63 -20.75
CA ARG A 64 7.26 -6.23 -21.09
C ARG A 64 6.07 -6.13 -22.05
N GLN A 65 5.99 -7.05 -23.01
CA GLN A 65 4.89 -7.09 -23.98
C GLN A 65 3.57 -7.49 -23.31
N ILE A 66 3.59 -8.49 -22.42
CA ILE A 66 2.43 -8.91 -21.63
C ILE A 66 1.87 -7.74 -20.82
N ARG A 67 2.74 -7.02 -20.10
CA ARG A 67 2.34 -5.85 -19.33
C ARG A 67 1.63 -4.82 -20.22
N ARG A 68 2.20 -4.50 -21.37
CA ARG A 68 1.59 -3.58 -22.35
C ARG A 68 0.25 -4.08 -22.89
N THR A 69 0.12 -5.38 -23.10
CA THR A 69 -1.12 -6.01 -23.56
C THR A 69 -2.21 -5.93 -22.50
N VAL A 70 -1.91 -6.18 -21.22
CA VAL A 70 -2.87 -6.01 -20.11
C VAL A 70 -3.41 -4.58 -20.04
N LEU A 71 -2.60 -3.56 -20.35
CA LEU A 71 -3.04 -2.17 -20.38
C LEU A 71 -4.06 -1.87 -21.51
N GLN A 72 -4.27 -2.77 -22.46
CA GLN A 72 -5.28 -2.62 -23.52
C GLN A 72 -6.67 -3.11 -23.10
N LEU A 73 -6.83 -3.70 -21.92
CA LEU A 73 -8.13 -4.14 -21.42
C LEU A 73 -9.13 -2.97 -21.41
N ALA A 74 -10.32 -3.24 -21.93
CA ALA A 74 -11.50 -2.40 -21.78
C ALA A 74 -12.30 -2.85 -20.55
N ALA A 75 -12.90 -1.89 -19.85
CA ALA A 75 -13.67 -2.15 -18.64
C ALA A 75 -15.08 -2.64 -19.01
N PRO A 76 -15.50 -3.84 -18.56
CA PRO A 76 -16.86 -4.31 -18.79
C PRO A 76 -17.89 -3.41 -18.09
N PRO A 77 -18.97 -2.96 -18.76
CA PRO A 77 -19.93 -2.01 -18.18
C PRO A 77 -20.53 -2.47 -16.83
N GLN A 78 -20.79 -3.77 -16.69
CA GLN A 78 -21.29 -4.35 -15.44
C GLN A 78 -20.31 -4.17 -14.28
N LEU A 79 -19.00 -4.42 -14.52
CA LEU A 79 -17.96 -4.20 -13.50
C LEU A 79 -17.90 -2.73 -13.07
N VAL A 80 -17.99 -1.81 -14.04
CA VAL A 80 -17.99 -0.36 -13.77
C VAL A 80 -19.16 0.00 -12.85
N GLN A 81 -20.36 -0.51 -13.15
CA GLN A 81 -21.56 -0.22 -12.37
C GLN A 81 -21.51 -0.82 -10.95
N GLU A 82 -21.01 -2.05 -10.81
CA GLU A 82 -20.83 -2.72 -9.51
C GLU A 82 -19.80 -1.98 -8.65
N LEU A 83 -18.66 -1.62 -9.25
CA LEU A 83 -17.62 -0.86 -8.55
C LEU A 83 -18.12 0.53 -8.13
N LYS A 84 -18.82 1.25 -9.02
CA LYS A 84 -19.46 2.54 -8.69
C LYS A 84 -20.38 2.42 -7.48
N THR A 85 -21.30 1.46 -7.54
CA THR A 85 -22.27 1.22 -6.45
C THR A 85 -21.55 0.90 -5.14
N LYS A 86 -20.49 0.09 -5.20
CA LYS A 86 -19.74 -0.31 -4.00
C LYS A 86 -18.90 0.83 -3.41
N MET A 87 -18.29 1.67 -4.24
CA MET A 87 -17.54 2.84 -3.78
C MET A 87 -18.49 3.84 -3.09
N GLN A 88 -19.58 4.21 -3.76
CA GLN A 88 -20.55 5.18 -3.24
C GLN A 88 -21.22 4.71 -1.94
N SER A 89 -21.66 3.44 -1.87
CA SER A 89 -22.23 2.88 -0.64
C SER A 89 -21.25 2.76 0.53
N SER A 90 -19.93 2.77 0.24
CA SER A 90 -18.88 2.79 1.26
C SER A 90 -18.44 4.22 1.65
N GLY A 91 -19.08 5.25 1.10
CA GLY A 91 -18.70 6.65 1.31
C GLY A 91 -17.47 7.11 0.52
N MET A 92 -16.99 6.30 -0.42
CA MET A 92 -15.84 6.62 -1.27
C MET A 92 -16.31 7.37 -2.54
N PRO A 93 -15.61 8.45 -2.96
CA PRO A 93 -15.96 9.16 -4.19
C PRO A 93 -15.77 8.25 -5.41
N TRP A 94 -16.71 8.34 -6.36
CA TRP A 94 -16.60 7.66 -7.65
C TRP A 94 -15.84 8.55 -8.65
N PRO A 95 -14.66 8.12 -9.15
CA PRO A 95 -13.86 8.96 -10.06
C PRO A 95 -14.60 9.42 -11.31
N GLY A 96 -15.51 8.59 -11.85
CA GLY A 96 -16.26 8.95 -13.05
C GLY A 96 -17.26 10.09 -12.85
N ASP A 97 -17.59 10.49 -11.61
CA ASP A 97 -18.41 11.66 -11.35
C ASP A 97 -17.63 12.97 -11.65
N GLU A 98 -16.29 12.93 -11.67
CA GLU A 98 -15.41 14.03 -12.13
C GLU A 98 -15.19 14.03 -13.66
N GLY A 99 -15.73 13.03 -14.38
CA GLY A 99 -15.68 12.93 -15.83
C GLY A 99 -14.89 11.74 -16.37
N VAL A 100 -14.99 11.53 -17.69
CA VAL A 100 -14.47 10.34 -18.39
C VAL A 100 -12.97 10.16 -18.19
N ARG A 101 -12.18 11.24 -18.29
CA ARG A 101 -10.73 11.20 -18.10
C ARG A 101 -10.33 10.70 -16.71
N ARG A 102 -11.10 11.06 -15.68
CA ARG A 102 -10.83 10.66 -14.31
C ARG A 102 -11.11 9.17 -14.10
N TRP A 103 -12.20 8.68 -14.69
CA TRP A 103 -12.46 7.24 -14.75
C TRP A 103 -11.36 6.49 -15.52
N GLU A 104 -10.90 7.00 -16.66
CA GLU A 104 -9.81 6.39 -17.42
C GLU A 104 -8.50 6.28 -16.62
N GLN A 105 -8.20 7.28 -15.78
CA GLN A 105 -7.07 7.22 -14.84
C GLN A 105 -7.23 6.10 -13.82
N ALA A 106 -8.41 5.97 -13.19
CA ALA A 106 -8.70 4.90 -12.24
C ALA A 106 -8.60 3.52 -12.89
N TRP A 107 -9.18 3.36 -14.09
CA TRP A 107 -9.09 2.11 -14.84
C TRP A 107 -7.66 1.77 -15.25
N MET A 108 -6.88 2.78 -15.67
CA MET A 108 -5.46 2.59 -15.96
C MET A 108 -4.68 2.14 -14.72
N ALA A 109 -4.97 2.68 -13.53
CA ALA A 109 -4.34 2.25 -12.29
C ALA A 109 -4.67 0.79 -11.96
N ILE A 110 -5.93 0.37 -12.06
CA ILE A 110 -6.34 -1.04 -11.92
C ILE A 110 -5.57 -1.95 -12.87
N LYS A 111 -5.49 -1.59 -14.16
CA LYS A 111 -4.74 -2.35 -15.17
C LYS A 111 -3.25 -2.41 -14.88
N LYS A 112 -2.65 -1.35 -14.37
CA LYS A 112 -1.24 -1.33 -13.95
C LYS A 112 -0.99 -2.27 -12.76
N VAL A 113 -1.89 -2.30 -11.78
CA VAL A 113 -1.82 -3.27 -10.66
C VAL A 113 -1.88 -4.70 -11.18
N TRP A 114 -2.84 -5.04 -12.05
CA TRP A 114 -2.90 -6.37 -12.66
C TRP A 114 -1.68 -6.69 -13.51
N ALA A 115 -1.20 -5.74 -14.32
CA ALA A 115 0.00 -5.90 -15.12
C ALA A 115 1.25 -6.13 -14.26
N SER A 116 1.29 -5.61 -13.02
CA SER A 116 2.43 -5.80 -12.11
C SER A 116 2.68 -7.26 -11.76
N LYS A 117 1.68 -8.14 -11.93
CA LYS A 117 1.86 -9.60 -11.88
C LYS A 117 3.02 -10.06 -12.78
N TRP A 118 3.22 -9.45 -13.95
CA TRP A 118 4.28 -9.80 -14.90
C TRP A 118 5.47 -8.82 -14.88
N ASN A 119 5.67 -8.06 -13.80
CA ASN A 119 6.95 -7.36 -13.65
C ASN A 119 8.07 -8.40 -13.40
N GLU A 120 9.30 -8.03 -13.72
CA GLU A 120 10.45 -8.96 -13.65
C GLU A 120 10.66 -9.46 -12.22
N ARG A 121 10.59 -8.56 -11.22
CA ARG A 121 10.78 -8.89 -9.80
C ARG A 121 9.78 -9.94 -9.30
N ALA A 122 8.50 -9.80 -9.62
CA ALA A 122 7.46 -10.74 -9.21
C ALA A 122 7.63 -12.09 -9.91
N TYR A 123 7.79 -12.06 -11.24
CA TYR A 123 7.91 -13.28 -12.04
C TYR A 123 9.14 -14.12 -11.70
N PHE A 124 10.30 -13.50 -11.48
CA PHE A 124 11.50 -14.25 -11.06
C PHE A 124 11.39 -14.74 -9.62
N SER A 125 10.72 -13.99 -8.75
CA SER A 125 10.49 -14.42 -7.37
C SER A 125 9.60 -15.68 -7.30
N THR A 126 8.51 -15.75 -8.08
CA THR A 126 7.65 -16.94 -8.12
C THR A 126 8.40 -18.18 -8.63
N ARG A 127 9.21 -18.02 -9.68
CA ARG A 127 10.07 -19.09 -10.22
C ARG A 127 11.07 -19.63 -9.18
N LYS A 128 11.68 -18.75 -8.37
CA LYS A 128 12.66 -19.15 -7.34
C LYS A 128 12.07 -20.12 -6.33
N VAL A 129 10.81 -19.91 -5.96
CA VAL A 129 10.07 -20.76 -5.00
C VAL A 129 9.24 -21.85 -5.69
N LYS A 130 9.38 -22.01 -7.01
CA LYS A 130 8.59 -22.93 -7.85
C LYS A 130 7.08 -22.72 -7.71
N LEU A 131 6.66 -21.49 -7.44
CA LEU A 131 5.25 -21.11 -7.45
C LEU A 131 4.80 -20.96 -8.90
N ASP A 132 3.73 -21.68 -9.24
CA ASP A 132 3.14 -21.57 -10.56
C ASP A 132 2.43 -20.22 -10.69
N HIS A 133 2.91 -19.44 -11.66
CA HIS A 133 2.47 -18.09 -11.94
C HIS A 133 0.99 -18.02 -12.31
N ASP A 134 0.42 -19.10 -12.84
CA ASP A 134 -0.98 -19.15 -13.25
C ASP A 134 -1.94 -19.24 -12.05
N TYR A 135 -1.50 -19.78 -10.91
CA TYR A 135 -2.29 -19.83 -9.68
C TYR A 135 -2.25 -18.55 -8.85
N LEU A 136 -1.37 -17.61 -9.22
CA LEU A 136 -1.30 -16.31 -8.57
C LEU A 136 -2.44 -15.41 -9.06
N CYS A 137 -3.41 -15.15 -8.20
CA CYS A 137 -4.51 -14.24 -8.47
C CYS A 137 -4.25 -12.88 -7.83
N MET A 138 -4.59 -11.80 -8.54
CA MET A 138 -4.40 -10.43 -8.07
C MET A 138 -5.75 -9.77 -7.78
N ALA A 139 -6.06 -9.59 -6.50
CA ALA A 139 -7.10 -8.66 -6.07
C ALA A 139 -6.53 -7.22 -6.11
N VAL A 140 -7.42 -6.23 -6.10
CA VAL A 140 -7.03 -4.81 -6.07
C VAL A 140 -7.74 -4.13 -4.91
N LEU A 141 -6.97 -3.67 -3.94
CA LEU A 141 -7.45 -2.83 -2.85
C LEU A 141 -7.51 -1.38 -3.34
N VAL A 142 -8.72 -0.81 -3.41
CA VAL A 142 -8.96 0.60 -3.72
C VAL A 142 -9.08 1.35 -2.40
N GLN A 143 -8.19 2.29 -2.14
CA GLN A 143 -8.09 2.98 -0.84
C GLN A 143 -7.95 4.49 -1.05
N GLU A 144 -8.62 5.28 -0.19
CA GLU A 144 -8.39 6.73 -0.17
C GLU A 144 -6.94 7.03 0.22
N VAL A 145 -6.32 7.97 -0.49
CA VAL A 145 -5.01 8.51 -0.12
C VAL A 145 -5.23 9.71 0.80
N ILE A 146 -4.66 9.63 1.99
CA ILE A 146 -4.61 10.73 2.93
C ILE A 146 -3.45 11.64 2.54
N ASN A 147 -3.72 12.93 2.33
CA ASN A 147 -2.67 13.93 2.13
C ASN A 147 -1.89 14.09 3.44
N ALA A 148 -0.79 13.35 3.58
CA ALA A 148 -0.07 13.17 4.83
C ALA A 148 0.84 14.38 5.15
N ASP A 149 0.83 14.81 6.40
CA ASP A 149 1.86 15.72 6.92
C ASP A 149 3.13 14.91 7.20
N TYR A 150 2.95 13.73 7.81
CA TYR A 150 4.01 12.75 8.05
C TYR A 150 3.53 11.35 7.72
N ALA A 151 4.42 10.48 7.28
CA ALA A 151 4.18 9.04 7.16
C ALA A 151 5.10 8.29 8.11
N PHE A 152 4.65 7.12 8.58
CA PHE A 152 5.40 6.31 9.52
C PHE A 152 5.31 4.81 9.22
N VAL A 153 6.35 4.09 9.65
CA VAL A 153 6.37 2.63 9.76
C VAL A 153 6.65 2.27 11.22
N ILE A 154 5.94 1.29 11.75
CA ILE A 154 6.10 0.76 13.10
C ILE A 154 6.46 -0.71 13.02
N HIS A 155 7.47 -1.10 13.79
CA HIS A 155 7.73 -2.48 14.17
C HIS A 155 7.46 -2.61 15.68
N THR A 156 6.46 -3.42 16.05
CA THR A 156 6.07 -3.55 17.47
C THR A 156 7.00 -4.47 18.26
N THR A 157 7.93 -5.16 17.59
CA THR A 157 9.15 -5.69 18.19
C THR A 157 10.34 -5.01 17.55
N ASN A 158 11.32 -4.55 18.34
CA ASN A 158 12.47 -3.84 17.77
C ASN A 158 13.22 -4.74 16.76
N PRO A 159 13.33 -4.33 15.47
CA PRO A 159 13.88 -5.19 14.43
C PRO A 159 15.41 -5.37 14.56
N SER A 160 16.09 -4.45 15.26
CA SER A 160 17.54 -4.49 15.46
C SER A 160 17.92 -5.30 16.70
N SER A 161 17.30 -5.03 17.85
CA SER A 161 17.62 -5.69 19.12
C SER A 161 16.81 -6.97 19.36
N ARG A 162 15.70 -7.14 18.64
CA ARG A 162 14.66 -8.17 18.89
C ARG A 162 13.98 -8.07 20.25
N ASP A 163 14.10 -6.92 20.92
CA ASP A 163 13.40 -6.65 22.18
C ASP A 163 11.90 -6.43 21.90
N SER A 164 11.07 -7.38 22.34
CA SER A 164 9.61 -7.31 22.20
C SER A 164 8.95 -6.37 23.20
N SER A 165 9.70 -5.79 24.14
CA SER A 165 9.23 -4.71 25.02
C SER A 165 9.33 -3.33 24.36
N GLU A 166 9.93 -3.24 23.17
CA GLU A 166 10.18 -2.00 22.44
C GLU A 166 9.39 -1.94 21.13
N ILE A 167 8.77 -0.79 20.92
CA ILE A 167 8.26 -0.36 19.63
C ILE A 167 9.35 0.47 18.96
N TYR A 168 9.75 0.09 17.75
CA TYR A 168 10.61 0.90 16.89
C TYR A 168 9.75 1.53 15.79
N ALA A 169 9.97 2.81 15.49
CA ALA A 169 9.28 3.45 14.40
C ALA A 169 10.14 4.48 13.67
N GLU A 170 9.83 4.64 12.39
CA GLU A 170 10.43 5.62 11.49
C GLU A 170 9.37 6.58 10.99
N VAL A 171 9.73 7.86 10.87
CA VAL A 171 8.82 8.95 10.48
C VAL A 171 9.48 9.83 9.43
N VAL A 172 8.76 10.14 8.36
CA VAL A 172 9.16 11.06 7.29
C VAL A 172 8.09 12.12 7.07
N LYS A 173 8.46 13.27 6.52
CA LYS A 173 7.51 14.27 6.06
C LYS A 173 6.92 13.85 4.70
N GLY A 174 5.61 14.03 4.55
CA GLY A 174 4.87 13.61 3.35
C GLY A 174 4.49 12.12 3.36
N LEU A 175 4.37 11.53 2.16
CA LEU A 175 3.88 10.18 1.93
C LEU A 175 4.88 9.07 2.33
N GLY A 176 4.35 7.87 2.55
CA GLY A 176 5.14 6.68 2.93
C GLY A 176 6.14 6.27 1.86
N GLU A 177 5.89 6.57 0.60
CA GLU A 177 6.82 6.38 -0.52
C GLU A 177 8.13 7.14 -0.31
N THR A 178 8.12 8.25 0.44
CA THR A 178 9.33 8.98 0.87
C THR A 178 10.22 8.11 1.77
N LEU A 179 9.61 7.28 2.62
CA LEU A 179 10.28 6.39 3.55
C LEU A 179 10.78 5.11 2.84
N VAL A 180 9.89 4.45 2.11
CA VAL A 180 10.16 3.14 1.47
C VAL A 180 10.99 3.27 0.20
N GLY A 181 10.95 4.43 -0.47
CA GLY A 181 11.72 4.71 -1.67
C GLY A 181 13.23 4.76 -1.41
N ALA A 182 14.01 4.37 -2.42
CA ALA A 182 15.48 4.40 -2.40
C ALA A 182 16.03 5.84 -2.58
N TYR A 183 15.68 6.72 -1.65
CA TYR A 183 16.09 8.12 -1.64
C TYR A 183 17.14 8.37 -0.56
N PRO A 184 18.13 9.26 -0.83
CA PRO A 184 19.19 9.55 0.13
C PRO A 184 18.64 10.24 1.39
N GLY A 185 19.43 10.15 2.47
CA GLY A 185 19.06 10.67 3.78
C GLY A 185 18.24 9.66 4.60
N ARG A 186 18.05 9.98 5.88
CA ARG A 186 17.38 9.10 6.83
C ARG A 186 16.03 9.66 7.28
N ALA A 187 15.14 8.79 7.71
CA ALA A 187 13.94 9.16 8.45
C ALA A 187 14.28 9.57 9.89
N LEU A 188 13.35 10.22 10.58
CA LEU A 188 13.40 10.30 12.03
C LEU A 188 13.15 8.89 12.55
N SER A 189 14.00 8.37 13.42
CA SER A 189 13.77 7.07 14.06
C SER A 189 13.70 7.22 15.57
N PHE A 190 12.84 6.42 16.21
CA PHE A 190 12.70 6.41 17.65
C PHE A 190 12.32 5.03 18.16
N ILE A 191 12.57 4.81 19.46
CA ILE A 191 12.04 3.69 20.21
C ILE A 191 11.10 4.17 21.30
N CYS A 192 10.14 3.34 21.67
CA CYS A 192 9.28 3.57 22.83
C CYS A 192 9.08 2.25 23.57
N LYS A 193 9.22 2.27 24.89
CA LYS A 193 8.94 1.08 25.71
C LYS A 193 7.43 0.90 25.84
N LYS A 194 6.94 -0.34 25.70
CA LYS A 194 5.50 -0.64 25.76
C LYS A 194 4.87 -0.35 27.12
N ASN A 195 5.66 -0.37 28.19
CA ASN A 195 5.21 0.00 29.54
C ASN A 195 5.20 1.52 29.78
N ASP A 196 5.78 2.33 28.88
CA ASP A 196 5.75 3.79 28.94
C ASP A 196 5.70 4.40 27.53
N LEU A 197 4.50 4.42 26.95
CA LEU A 197 4.25 4.93 25.60
C LEU A 197 4.31 6.47 25.50
N ASN A 198 4.60 7.17 26.60
CA ASN A 198 4.60 8.63 26.69
C ASN A 198 6.01 9.25 26.61
N THR A 199 7.05 8.41 26.58
CA THR A 199 8.45 8.83 26.62
C THR A 199 9.25 8.27 25.43
N PRO A 200 8.87 8.59 24.18
CA PRO A 200 9.60 8.14 23.01
C PRO A 200 11.04 8.69 23.03
N GLN A 201 12.00 7.81 22.79
CA GLN A 201 13.42 8.13 22.68
C GLN A 201 13.82 8.22 21.22
N VAL A 202 14.11 9.44 20.76
CA VAL A 202 14.64 9.68 19.42
C VAL A 202 16.04 9.07 19.29
N LEU A 203 16.23 8.26 18.26
CA LEU A 203 17.51 7.62 17.90
C LEU A 203 18.25 8.39 16.81
N GLY A 204 17.50 9.01 15.90
CA GLY A 204 18.06 9.81 14.82
C GLY A 204 17.07 10.83 14.28
N TYR A 205 17.56 12.01 13.94
CA TYR A 205 16.79 13.05 13.27
C TYR A 205 16.79 12.85 11.75
N PRO A 206 15.73 13.30 11.05
CA PRO A 206 15.58 13.09 9.62
C PRO A 206 16.56 13.97 8.82
N SER A 207 16.91 13.50 7.63
CA SER A 207 17.81 14.21 6.71
C SER A 207 17.48 13.97 5.24
N LYS A 208 16.26 13.50 4.93
CA LYS A 208 15.83 13.32 3.54
C LYS A 208 15.69 14.70 2.88
N PRO A 209 16.30 14.93 1.70
CA PRO A 209 16.32 16.27 1.08
C PRO A 209 14.98 16.67 0.46
N PHE A 210 14.07 15.71 0.25
CA PHE A 210 12.73 15.94 -0.27
C PHE A 210 11.72 14.97 0.34
N GLY A 211 10.45 15.36 0.28
CA GLY A 211 9.29 14.53 0.56
C GLY A 211 8.38 14.46 -0.66
N LEU A 212 7.61 13.38 -0.75
CA LEU A 212 6.56 13.20 -1.74
C LEU A 212 5.23 13.59 -1.13
N PHE A 213 4.43 14.35 -1.88
CA PHE A 213 3.11 14.82 -1.46
C PHE A 213 2.11 14.55 -2.57
N ILE A 214 0.86 14.34 -2.22
CA ILE A 214 -0.20 14.15 -3.20
C ILE A 214 -1.46 14.84 -2.69
N LYS A 215 -2.19 15.48 -3.60
CA LYS A 215 -3.53 15.96 -3.29
C LYS A 215 -4.45 14.79 -2.91
N ARG A 216 -5.63 15.08 -2.39
CA ARG A 216 -6.64 14.05 -2.13
C ARG A 216 -6.84 13.19 -3.38
N SER A 217 -6.59 11.89 -3.23
CA SER A 217 -6.53 10.94 -4.34
C SER A 217 -7.00 9.55 -3.89
N ILE A 218 -6.91 8.58 -4.79
CA ILE A 218 -7.19 7.17 -4.55
C ILE A 218 -5.97 6.38 -5.01
N ILE A 219 -5.59 5.38 -4.23
CA ILE A 219 -4.52 4.43 -4.56
C ILE A 219 -5.11 3.04 -4.78
N PHE A 220 -4.61 2.37 -5.81
CA PHE A 220 -4.94 0.99 -6.15
C PHE A 220 -3.76 0.12 -5.75
N ARG A 221 -3.91 -0.65 -4.67
CA ARG A 221 -2.83 -1.48 -4.10
C ARG A 221 -2.99 -2.93 -4.56
N SER A 222 -1.87 -3.57 -4.87
CA SER A 222 -1.83 -5.01 -5.08
C SER A 222 -2.25 -5.75 -3.82
N ASP A 223 -2.99 -6.85 -3.97
CA ASP A 223 -3.40 -7.70 -2.86
C ASP A 223 -3.47 -9.16 -3.33
N SER A 224 -2.32 -9.75 -3.67
CA SER A 224 -2.25 -11.10 -4.27
C SER A 224 -2.49 -12.21 -3.24
N ASN A 225 -2.96 -13.37 -3.70
CA ASN A 225 -3.03 -14.58 -2.88
C ASN A 225 -1.64 -15.19 -2.57
N GLY A 226 -0.58 -14.65 -3.15
CA GLY A 226 0.80 -15.04 -2.90
C GLY A 226 1.54 -14.17 -1.90
N GLU A 227 1.04 -13.00 -1.48
CA GLU A 227 1.89 -12.03 -0.74
C GLU A 227 2.48 -12.58 0.58
N ASP A 228 1.77 -13.49 1.25
CA ASP A 228 2.11 -14.05 2.57
C ASP A 228 2.26 -15.58 2.56
N LEU A 229 2.60 -16.19 1.42
CA LEU A 229 2.87 -17.62 1.38
C LEU A 229 4.17 -17.96 2.11
N GLU A 230 4.15 -19.03 2.90
CA GLU A 230 5.32 -19.51 3.62
C GLU A 230 6.46 -19.82 2.64
N GLY A 231 7.65 -19.25 2.90
CA GLY A 231 8.81 -19.37 2.00
C GLY A 231 8.79 -18.44 0.78
N TYR A 232 7.75 -17.63 0.59
CA TYR A 232 7.66 -16.64 -0.50
C TYR A 232 7.30 -15.26 0.05
N ALA A 233 8.32 -14.41 0.19
CA ALA A 233 8.13 -13.01 0.58
C ALA A 233 7.61 -12.20 -0.63
N GLY A 234 6.29 -12.21 -0.83
CA GLY A 234 5.63 -11.50 -1.93
C GLY A 234 5.48 -9.99 -1.70
N ALA A 235 5.76 -9.54 -0.47
CA ALA A 235 5.70 -8.14 -0.07
C ALA A 235 6.54 -7.22 -0.96
N GLY A 236 5.93 -6.12 -1.42
CA GLY A 236 6.62 -5.11 -2.23
C GLY A 236 7.00 -5.56 -3.65
N LEU A 237 6.66 -6.78 -4.07
CA LEU A 237 6.92 -7.27 -5.43
C LEU A 237 5.96 -6.70 -6.48
N TYR A 238 4.74 -6.42 -6.07
CA TYR A 238 3.68 -5.93 -6.95
C TYR A 238 3.49 -4.42 -6.78
N ASP A 239 2.88 -3.80 -7.78
CA ASP A 239 2.81 -2.34 -7.84
C ASP A 239 1.56 -1.86 -7.10
N SER A 240 1.70 -0.77 -6.34
CA SER A 240 0.58 0.07 -5.90
C SER A 240 0.61 1.36 -6.71
N VAL A 241 -0.54 1.79 -7.20
CA VAL A 241 -0.64 2.83 -8.23
C VAL A 241 -1.62 3.91 -7.77
N PRO A 242 -1.14 5.12 -7.40
CA PRO A 242 -2.02 6.25 -7.15
C PRO A 242 -2.64 6.75 -8.47
N MET A 243 -3.82 7.38 -8.37
CA MET A 243 -4.45 8.03 -9.53
C MET A 243 -3.74 9.29 -9.96
N ASP A 244 -3.28 10.08 -8.99
CA ASP A 244 -2.60 11.34 -9.21
C ASP A 244 -1.10 11.18 -9.02
N GLU A 245 -0.35 12.03 -9.71
CA GLU A 245 1.10 12.08 -9.58
C GLU A 245 1.50 12.73 -8.27
N GLU A 246 2.57 12.20 -7.69
CA GLU A 246 3.19 12.73 -6.49
C GLU A 246 4.04 13.95 -6.84
N GLU A 247 3.91 15.00 -6.05
CA GLU A 247 4.76 16.16 -6.11
C GLU A 247 5.97 15.97 -5.18
N LYS A 248 7.16 16.19 -5.73
CA LYS A 248 8.42 16.14 -4.99
C LYS A 248 8.76 17.53 -4.45
N VAL A 249 8.75 17.68 -3.14
CA VAL A 249 8.98 18.96 -2.46
C VAL A 249 10.27 18.91 -1.67
N VAL A 250 11.14 19.92 -1.83
CA VAL A 250 12.37 20.07 -1.03
C VAL A 250 12.00 20.34 0.41
N LEU A 251 12.63 19.61 1.34
CA LEU A 251 12.31 19.72 2.77
C LEU A 251 13.21 20.73 3.47
N ASP A 252 12.60 21.64 4.21
CA ASP A 252 13.25 22.47 5.21
C ASP A 252 12.86 21.98 6.61
N TYR A 253 13.82 21.37 7.30
CA TYR A 253 13.63 20.87 8.67
C TYR A 253 13.81 21.96 9.73
N SER A 254 14.38 23.12 9.39
CA SER A 254 14.61 24.20 10.35
C SER A 254 13.31 24.87 10.82
N THR A 255 12.23 24.66 10.09
CA THR A 255 10.88 25.17 10.36
C THR A 255 9.89 24.05 10.69
N ASP A 256 10.32 22.79 10.68
CA ASP A 256 9.45 21.63 10.86
C ASP A 256 9.15 21.40 12.35
N PRO A 257 7.87 21.43 12.79
CA PRO A 257 7.49 21.23 14.19
C PRO A 257 7.91 19.89 14.77
N LEU A 258 8.05 18.84 13.95
CA LEU A 258 8.56 17.55 14.42
C LEU A 258 10.01 17.68 14.92
N ILE A 259 10.74 18.71 14.47
CA ILE A 259 12.14 18.98 14.84
C ILE A 259 12.23 20.10 15.87
N THR A 260 11.49 21.19 15.65
CA THR A 260 11.65 22.44 16.42
C THR A 260 10.78 22.51 17.67
N ASP A 261 9.72 21.70 17.78
CA ASP A 261 8.80 21.70 18.91
C ASP A 261 8.81 20.34 19.63
N ASP A 262 9.40 20.35 20.83
CA ASP A 262 9.53 19.16 21.68
C ASP A 262 8.17 18.58 22.13
N ASN A 263 7.19 19.43 22.38
CA ASN A 263 5.86 19.00 22.82
C ASN A 263 5.09 18.38 21.66
N PHE A 264 5.13 19.03 20.49
CA PHE A 264 4.55 18.48 19.27
C PHE A 264 5.20 17.14 18.92
N ARG A 265 6.55 17.08 18.90
CA ARG A 265 7.30 15.84 18.63
C ARG A 265 6.90 14.73 19.59
N ARG A 266 6.94 14.97 20.90
CA ARG A 266 6.54 13.95 21.89
C ARG A 266 5.11 13.47 21.65
N THR A 267 4.18 14.38 21.39
CA THR A 267 2.76 14.05 21.16
C THR A 267 2.59 13.14 19.93
N ILE A 268 3.20 13.51 18.80
CA ILE A 268 3.14 12.72 17.56
C ILE A 268 3.79 11.35 17.75
N LEU A 269 5.03 11.29 18.25
CA LEU A 269 5.75 10.02 18.41
C LEU A 269 5.04 9.08 19.40
N SER A 270 4.49 9.61 20.50
CA SER A 270 3.65 8.85 21.43
C SER A 270 2.36 8.34 20.78
N SER A 271 1.69 9.14 19.94
CA SER A 271 0.49 8.70 19.23
C SER A 271 0.78 7.53 18.28
N ILE A 272 1.92 7.57 17.59
CA ILE A 272 2.41 6.49 16.72
C ILE A 272 2.69 5.24 17.55
N ALA A 273 3.44 5.34 18.65
CA ALA A 273 3.75 4.21 19.52
C ALA A 273 2.48 3.57 20.11
N ARG A 274 1.53 4.38 20.57
CA ARG A 274 0.23 3.89 21.08
C ARG A 274 -0.56 3.15 20.00
N ALA A 275 -0.54 3.64 18.76
CA ALA A 275 -1.22 2.96 17.66
C ALA A 275 -0.61 1.58 17.41
N GLY A 276 0.73 1.48 17.45
CA GLY A 276 1.46 0.22 17.38
C GLY A 276 1.05 -0.76 18.48
N SER A 277 1.03 -0.31 19.73
CA SER A 277 0.63 -1.15 20.88
C SER A 277 -0.81 -1.65 20.77
N VAL A 278 -1.76 -0.78 20.39
CA VAL A 278 -3.17 -1.15 20.22
C VAL A 278 -3.34 -2.19 19.13
N ILE A 279 -2.67 -2.01 18.00
CA ILE A 279 -2.80 -2.92 16.85
C ILE A 279 -2.16 -4.28 17.17
N GLU A 280 -1.00 -4.30 17.81
CA GLU A 280 -0.39 -5.55 18.26
C GLU A 280 -1.30 -6.33 19.22
N GLU A 281 -1.92 -5.64 20.20
CA GLU A 281 -2.87 -6.27 21.13
C GLU A 281 -4.07 -6.87 20.40
N LEU A 282 -4.61 -6.16 19.40
CA LEU A 282 -5.75 -6.64 18.59
C LEU A 282 -5.44 -7.87 17.74
N TYR A 283 -4.19 -8.04 17.31
CA TYR A 283 -3.74 -9.18 16.51
C TYR A 283 -3.12 -10.31 17.35
N GLY A 284 -2.68 -10.01 18.57
CA GLY A 284 -2.05 -10.97 19.48
C GLY A 284 -0.64 -11.40 19.05
N SER A 285 -0.02 -10.69 18.10
CA SER A 285 1.32 -10.98 17.59
C SER A 285 2.01 -9.70 17.10
N PRO A 286 3.36 -9.65 17.09
CA PRO A 286 4.10 -8.50 16.59
C PRO A 286 3.66 -8.07 15.19
N GLN A 287 3.57 -6.76 14.95
CA GLN A 287 3.06 -6.19 13.72
C GLN A 287 4.08 -5.23 13.07
N ASP A 288 4.04 -5.22 11.74
CA ASP A 288 4.63 -4.23 10.86
C ASP A 288 3.50 -3.37 10.29
N ILE A 289 3.47 -2.10 10.69
CA ILE A 289 2.33 -1.19 10.49
C ILE A 289 2.80 0.03 9.70
N GLU A 290 2.10 0.33 8.61
CA GLU A 290 2.25 1.58 7.87
C GLU A 290 1.09 2.51 8.22
N GLY A 291 1.39 3.79 8.42
CA GLY A 291 0.37 4.80 8.66
C GLY A 291 0.85 6.20 8.34
N VAL A 292 -0.05 7.16 8.51
CA VAL A 292 0.22 8.58 8.28
C VAL A 292 -0.38 9.43 9.39
N ILE A 293 0.20 10.61 9.57
CA ILE A 293 -0.31 11.68 10.39
C ILE A 293 -0.89 12.75 9.46
N ARG A 294 -2.12 13.16 9.74
CA ARG A 294 -2.71 14.34 9.12
C ARG A 294 -3.49 15.13 10.15
N ASP A 295 -3.16 16.42 10.29
CA ASP A 295 -3.79 17.34 11.23
C ASP A 295 -3.77 16.79 12.68
N GLY A 296 -2.63 16.17 13.05
CA GLY A 296 -2.41 15.55 14.36
C GLY A 296 -3.13 14.21 14.59
N LYS A 297 -3.89 13.71 13.62
CA LYS A 297 -4.60 12.42 13.71
C LYS A 297 -3.81 11.30 13.06
N VAL A 298 -3.94 10.10 13.63
CA VAL A 298 -3.29 8.89 13.14
C VAL A 298 -4.22 8.16 12.19
N TYR A 299 -3.73 7.85 10.99
CA TYR A 299 -4.40 6.99 10.03
C TYR A 299 -3.54 5.75 9.80
N VAL A 300 -4.13 4.55 9.89
CA VAL A 300 -3.42 3.30 9.62
C VAL A 300 -3.81 2.81 8.24
N VAL A 301 -2.81 2.71 7.36
CA VAL A 301 -3.02 2.42 5.94
C VAL A 301 -2.72 0.96 5.58
N GLN A 302 -1.86 0.30 6.37
CA GLN A 302 -1.55 -1.13 6.26
C GLN A 302 -1.12 -1.69 7.61
N THR A 303 -1.41 -2.97 7.86
CA THR A 303 -0.79 -3.75 8.93
C THR A 303 -0.59 -5.18 8.45
N ARG A 304 0.44 -5.84 8.98
CA ARG A 304 0.71 -7.26 8.77
C ARG A 304 1.54 -7.82 9.93
N PRO A 305 1.55 -9.15 10.14
CA PRO A 305 2.48 -9.77 11.07
C PRO A 305 3.93 -9.37 10.75
N GLN A 306 4.67 -9.00 11.79
CA GLN A 306 6.11 -8.79 11.70
C GLN A 306 6.81 -10.15 11.61
N MET A 307 7.68 -10.32 10.62
CA MET A 307 8.48 -11.53 10.37
C MET A 307 9.84 -11.46 11.05
#